data_AF-A0A934CQ24-F1
#
_entry.id   AF-A0A934CQ24-F1
#
_cell.length_a   1.000
_cell.length_b   1.000
_cell.length_c   1.000
_cell.angle_alpha   90.00
_cell.angle_beta   90.00
_cell.angle_gamma   90.00
#
_symmetry.space_group_name_H-M   'P 1'
#
loop_
_entity.id
_entity.type
_entity.pdbx_description
1 polymer ?
#
loop_
_entity_poly.entity_id
_entity_poly.type
_entity_poly.pdbx_seq_one_letter_code
_entity_poly.pdbx_strand_id
1 'polypeptide(L)'
;MEESLRNKKKLNIAKSSMYAAIFIVLIKFLAAYLSGSLGVLSELFHSSTDLIATIATIISVKYSSKPPDEMHNYGHEKIESFSALFQVIILIGLCAYLIYESIERIINHVPVHISIFTFSVILLCIFIDISRSRALMKVAKETKSQALEADSLHFSSDVWSSVVVLIGMIFTYFNLTPLADPLSAIIVSVLIIAATFRLTKRAFDALMDRVPPGLRENICKEIKAMDGVEGIKNFRLRSSGSRIFIDMVVLIARTKMFSATHEIMDSVERRIKELAPDADIVIHSEPTETENETINDKIRLIVNNEGFKCHDIFSHKIDSDIYSELHVEIEDTNDLDLAHRKMVMLEEKIRKEIPIITKVNIHLDEPSELLFETTDVTGKSRDLIRHIENILNQKEYLKRYYDIKVVSSNGKLRVSLSCEFKSGMTFEEVHDKVTIMESKIYIQIKSLYPNLANVIIHAEPPNS
;
A
#
# COMPACT_ATOMS: atom_id res chain seq x y z
N MET A 1 36.32 8.20 -2.27
CA MET A 1 37.44 7.98 -3.24
C MET A 1 37.45 6.54 -3.76
N GLU A 2 37.34 5.52 -2.90
CA GLU A 2 37.34 4.11 -3.30
C GLU A 2 36.16 3.70 -4.20
N GLU A 3 34.96 4.23 -3.93
CA GLU A 3 33.76 3.98 -4.72
C GLU A 3 33.83 4.59 -6.14
N SER A 4 34.37 5.81 -6.25
CA SER A 4 34.65 6.44 -7.55
C SER A 4 35.65 5.62 -8.38
N LEU A 5 36.69 5.07 -7.74
CA LEU A 5 37.67 4.21 -8.40
C LEU A 5 37.07 2.88 -8.87
N ARG A 6 36.18 2.27 -8.07
CA ARG A 6 35.43 1.07 -8.44
C ARG A 6 34.50 1.34 -9.61
N ASN A 7 33.75 2.45 -9.59
CA ASN A 7 32.85 2.82 -10.69
C ASN A 7 33.62 3.10 -12.00
N LYS A 8 34.78 3.75 -11.91
CA LYS A 8 35.66 3.96 -13.07
C LYS A 8 36.19 2.64 -13.66
N LYS A 9 36.56 1.68 -12.82
CA LYS A 9 36.95 0.32 -13.26
C LYS A 9 35.79 -0.41 -13.95
N LYS A 10 34.57 -0.38 -13.39
CA LYS A 10 33.37 -0.98 -13.99
C LYS A 10 33.05 -0.39 -15.36
N LEU A 11 33.09 0.94 -15.48
CA LEU A 11 32.80 1.63 -16.74
C LEU A 11 33.84 1.32 -17.82
N ASN A 12 35.13 1.28 -17.44
CA ASN A 12 36.20 0.98 -18.38
C ASN A 12 36.11 -0.45 -18.92
N ILE A 13 35.83 -1.44 -18.06
CA ILE A 13 35.69 -2.83 -18.52
C ILE A 13 34.43 -3.02 -19.38
N ALA A 14 33.31 -2.35 -19.04
CA ALA A 14 32.09 -2.38 -19.84
C ALA A 14 32.30 -1.75 -21.23
N LYS A 15 32.97 -0.60 -21.31
CA LYS A 15 33.33 0.02 -22.60
C LYS A 15 34.23 -0.88 -23.45
N SER A 16 35.25 -1.47 -22.83
CA SER A 16 36.13 -2.43 -23.52
C SER A 16 35.35 -3.64 -24.05
N SER A 17 34.39 -4.15 -23.27
CA SER A 17 33.51 -5.24 -23.68
C SER A 17 32.64 -4.86 -24.89
N MET A 18 32.09 -3.64 -24.90
CA MET A 18 31.28 -3.13 -26.02
C MET A 18 32.09 -3.02 -27.32
N TYR A 19 33.31 -2.48 -27.25
CA TYR A 19 34.19 -2.43 -28.44
C TYR A 19 34.55 -3.82 -28.95
N ALA A 20 34.82 -4.77 -28.05
CA ALA A 20 35.06 -6.16 -28.42
C ALA A 20 33.84 -6.80 -29.10
N ALA A 21 32.62 -6.54 -28.61
CA ALA A 21 31.37 -7.03 -29.21
C ALA A 21 31.19 -6.52 -30.65
N ILE A 22 31.39 -5.21 -30.88
CA ILE A 22 31.32 -4.62 -32.22
C ILE A 22 32.36 -5.26 -33.15
N PHE A 23 33.59 -5.42 -32.67
CA PHE A 23 34.66 -6.06 -33.45
C PHE A 23 34.33 -7.52 -33.81
N ILE A 24 33.80 -8.30 -32.86
CA ILE A 24 33.36 -9.68 -33.09
C ILE A 24 32.28 -9.76 -34.16
N VAL A 25 31.25 -8.89 -34.09
CA VAL A 25 30.17 -8.88 -35.09
C VAL A 25 30.73 -8.59 -36.49
N LEU A 26 31.62 -7.62 -36.63
CA LEU A 26 32.22 -7.26 -37.92
C LEU A 26 33.07 -8.41 -38.51
N ILE A 27 33.90 -9.06 -37.70
CA ILE A 27 34.76 -10.14 -38.20
C ILE A 27 33.96 -11.42 -38.48
N LYS A 28 32.94 -11.74 -37.65
CA LYS A 28 32.01 -12.85 -37.91
C LYS A 28 31.19 -12.62 -39.17
N PHE A 29 30.79 -11.38 -39.46
CA PHE A 29 30.10 -11.02 -40.70
C PHE A 29 30.94 -11.37 -41.93
N LEU A 30 32.20 -10.95 -41.93
CA LEU A 30 33.14 -11.28 -43.02
C LEU A 30 33.34 -12.79 -43.15
N ALA A 31 33.51 -13.51 -42.04
CA ALA A 31 33.68 -14.96 -42.07
C ALA A 31 32.42 -15.70 -42.55
N ALA A 32 31.22 -15.28 -42.13
CA ALA A 32 29.96 -15.86 -42.55
C ALA A 32 29.73 -15.65 -44.05
N TYR A 33 29.93 -14.41 -44.53
CA TYR A 33 29.74 -14.04 -45.93
C TYR A 33 30.69 -14.80 -46.86
N LEU A 34 31.97 -14.92 -46.48
CA LEU A 34 32.98 -15.58 -47.32
C LEU A 34 32.90 -17.11 -47.29
N SER A 35 32.50 -17.71 -46.17
CA SER A 35 32.42 -19.18 -46.04
C SER A 35 31.10 -19.77 -46.49
N GLY A 36 30.02 -18.99 -46.44
CA GLY A 36 28.66 -19.48 -46.59
C GLY A 36 28.22 -20.44 -45.48
N SER A 37 28.96 -20.58 -44.37
CA SER A 37 28.64 -21.51 -43.27
C SER A 37 27.41 -21.04 -42.49
N LEU A 38 26.44 -21.94 -42.30
CA LEU A 38 25.26 -21.69 -41.47
C LEU A 38 25.62 -21.67 -39.98
N GLY A 39 26.60 -22.47 -39.56
CA GLY A 39 27.12 -22.42 -38.19
C GLY A 39 27.68 -21.04 -37.86
N VAL A 40 28.54 -20.49 -38.73
CA VAL A 40 29.11 -19.15 -38.56
C VAL A 40 28.05 -18.06 -38.69
N LEU A 41 27.05 -18.24 -39.58
CA LEU A 41 25.92 -17.33 -39.69
C LEU A 41 25.06 -17.30 -38.42
N SER A 42 24.86 -18.45 -37.76
CA SER A 42 24.13 -18.53 -36.50
C SER A 42 24.84 -17.76 -35.37
N GLU A 43 26.16 -17.87 -35.30
CA GLU A 43 27.00 -17.11 -34.37
C GLU A 43 26.98 -15.60 -34.62
N LEU A 44 26.93 -15.20 -35.90
CA LEU A 44 26.78 -13.81 -36.29
C LEU A 44 25.42 -13.25 -35.85
N PHE A 45 24.33 -13.97 -36.13
CA PHE A 45 22.98 -13.54 -35.76
C PHE A 45 22.80 -13.42 -34.26
N HIS A 46 23.37 -14.36 -33.50
CA HIS A 46 23.39 -14.28 -32.04
C HIS A 46 24.11 -13.01 -31.55
N SER A 47 25.38 -12.82 -31.93
CA SER A 47 26.16 -11.64 -31.53
C SER A 47 25.57 -10.30 -32.03
N SER A 48 24.92 -10.29 -33.19
CA SER A 48 24.25 -9.10 -33.73
C SER A 48 22.99 -8.76 -32.94
N THR A 49 22.21 -9.78 -32.55
CA THR A 49 21.01 -9.58 -31.74
C THR A 49 21.36 -9.06 -30.36
N ASP A 50 22.45 -9.53 -29.75
CA ASP A 50 22.95 -9.01 -28.48
C ASP A 50 23.35 -7.53 -28.55
N LEU A 51 23.98 -7.11 -29.66
CA LEU A 51 24.34 -5.71 -29.88
C LEU A 51 23.07 -4.84 -30.04
N ILE A 52 22.10 -5.31 -30.83
CA ILE A 52 20.79 -4.64 -30.98
C ILE A 52 20.07 -4.57 -29.63
N ALA A 53 20.08 -5.66 -28.86
CA ALA A 53 19.46 -5.74 -27.55
C ALA A 53 20.09 -4.73 -26.58
N THR A 54 21.41 -4.59 -26.59
CA THR A 54 22.11 -3.59 -25.77
C THR A 54 21.65 -2.17 -26.10
N ILE A 55 21.57 -1.84 -27.40
CA ILE A 55 21.09 -0.52 -27.85
C ILE A 55 19.63 -0.29 -27.45
N ALA A 56 18.77 -1.27 -27.71
CA ALA A 56 17.35 -1.22 -27.37
C ALA A 56 17.13 -1.08 -25.86
N THR A 57 17.92 -1.76 -25.03
CA THR A 57 17.91 -1.62 -23.57
C THR A 57 18.32 -0.23 -23.14
N ILE A 58 19.38 0.36 -23.70
CA ILE A 58 19.80 1.73 -23.38
C ILE A 58 18.70 2.75 -23.70
N ILE A 59 18.07 2.62 -24.88
CA ILE A 59 16.96 3.49 -25.28
C ILE A 59 15.77 3.27 -24.34
N SER A 60 15.42 2.02 -24.07
CA SER A 60 14.29 1.64 -23.23
C SER A 60 14.43 2.16 -21.81
N VAL A 61 15.58 1.96 -21.15
CA VAL A 61 15.86 2.48 -19.80
C VAL A 61 15.76 4.01 -19.74
N LYS A 62 16.25 4.70 -20.79
CA LYS A 62 16.15 6.16 -20.87
C LYS A 62 14.70 6.63 -20.95
N TYR A 63 13.84 5.90 -21.65
CA TYR A 63 12.42 6.23 -21.77
C TYR A 63 11.60 5.78 -20.56
N SER A 64 11.92 4.62 -19.97
CA SER A 64 11.23 4.07 -18.79
C SER A 64 11.47 4.90 -17.54
N SER A 65 12.64 5.53 -17.42
CA SER A 65 13.01 6.40 -16.30
C SER A 65 12.30 7.76 -16.31
N LYS A 66 11.46 8.04 -17.32
CA LYS A 66 10.69 9.29 -17.37
C LYS A 66 9.59 9.25 -16.30
N PRO A 67 9.36 10.37 -15.58
CA PRO A 67 8.24 10.45 -14.64
C PRO A 67 6.89 10.28 -15.37
N PRO A 68 5.81 9.98 -14.64
CA PRO A 68 4.45 9.99 -15.18
C PRO A 68 4.12 11.31 -15.89
N ASP A 69 3.32 11.21 -16.96
CA ASP A 69 2.78 12.36 -17.71
C ASP A 69 1.26 12.24 -17.90
N GLU A 70 0.62 13.24 -18.50
CA GLU A 70 -0.85 13.29 -18.66
C GLU A 70 -1.45 12.11 -19.44
N MET A 71 -0.66 11.49 -20.33
CA MET A 71 -1.08 10.33 -21.12
C MET A 71 -0.67 9.00 -20.45
N HIS A 72 0.30 9.03 -19.54
CA HIS A 72 0.88 7.89 -18.84
C HIS A 72 0.97 8.17 -17.34
N ASN A 73 -0.20 8.25 -16.68
CA ASN A 73 -0.33 8.58 -15.25
C ASN A 73 0.42 7.62 -14.30
N TYR A 74 0.76 6.42 -14.76
CA TYR A 74 1.51 5.42 -13.98
C TYR A 74 2.98 5.29 -14.39
N GLY A 75 3.45 6.14 -15.30
CA GLY A 75 4.83 6.11 -15.79
C GLY A 75 5.03 5.27 -17.05
N HIS A 76 6.31 5.11 -17.40
CA HIS A 76 6.77 4.54 -18.68
C HIS A 76 7.52 3.20 -18.50
N GLU A 77 7.47 2.61 -17.31
CA GLU A 77 8.30 1.48 -16.90
C GLU A 77 8.04 0.22 -17.75
N LYS A 78 6.81 0.03 -18.25
CA LYS A 78 6.46 -1.11 -19.13
C LYS A 78 7.22 -1.11 -20.47
N ILE A 79 7.81 0.01 -20.90
CA ILE A 79 8.62 0.08 -22.13
C ILE A 79 9.81 -0.90 -22.06
N GLU A 80 10.35 -1.18 -20.89
CA GLU A 80 11.41 -2.19 -20.71
C GLU A 80 10.93 -3.59 -21.08
N SER A 81 9.72 -3.94 -20.65
CA SER A 81 9.14 -5.25 -20.96
C SER A 81 8.80 -5.38 -22.44
N PHE A 82 8.32 -4.31 -23.08
CA PHE A 82 8.11 -4.29 -24.53
C PHE A 82 9.41 -4.42 -25.33
N SER A 83 10.46 -3.72 -24.91
CA SER A 83 11.79 -3.82 -25.54
C SER A 83 12.34 -5.25 -25.45
N ALA A 84 12.24 -5.87 -24.27
CA ALA A 84 12.63 -7.26 -24.07
C ALA A 84 11.82 -8.24 -24.95
N LEU A 85 10.50 -8.04 -25.07
CA LEU A 85 9.65 -8.87 -25.92
C LEU A 85 9.99 -8.70 -27.41
N PHE A 86 10.28 -7.48 -27.85
CA PHE A 86 10.71 -7.21 -29.22
C PHE A 86 12.03 -7.94 -29.56
N GLN A 87 12.98 -7.95 -28.64
CA GLN A 87 14.23 -8.70 -28.78
C GLN A 87 13.99 -10.21 -28.92
N VAL A 88 13.12 -10.76 -28.06
CA VAL A 88 12.71 -12.17 -28.11
C VAL A 88 12.12 -12.54 -29.48
N ILE A 89 11.26 -11.69 -30.04
CA ILE A 89 10.63 -11.93 -31.34
C ILE A 89 11.67 -11.98 -32.46
N ILE A 90 12.61 -11.03 -32.49
CA ILE A 90 13.71 -11.02 -33.47
C ILE A 90 14.53 -12.30 -33.36
N LEU A 91 14.93 -12.67 -32.13
CA LEU A 91 15.78 -13.82 -31.88
C LEU A 91 15.13 -15.14 -32.29
N ILE A 92 13.84 -15.33 -31.95
CA ILE A 92 13.06 -16.51 -32.37
C ILE A 92 12.90 -16.54 -33.90
N GLY A 93 12.64 -15.40 -34.53
CA GLY A 93 12.55 -15.31 -36.00
C GLY A 93 13.84 -15.71 -36.69
N LEU A 94 14.99 -15.25 -36.19
CA LEU A 94 16.31 -15.62 -36.70
C LEU A 94 16.60 -17.12 -36.50
N CYS A 95 16.27 -17.68 -35.34
CA CYS A 95 16.41 -19.13 -35.10
C CYS A 95 15.53 -19.95 -36.04
N ALA A 96 14.28 -19.54 -36.26
CA ALA A 96 13.36 -20.22 -37.17
C ALA A 96 13.88 -20.17 -38.62
N TYR A 97 14.40 -19.02 -39.06
CA TYR A 97 15.05 -18.88 -40.36
C TYR A 97 16.28 -19.80 -40.50
N LEU A 98 17.17 -19.83 -39.50
CA LEU A 98 18.35 -20.70 -39.51
C LEU A 98 17.98 -22.19 -39.55
N ILE A 99 16.96 -22.60 -38.80
CA ILE A 99 16.47 -23.98 -38.82
C ILE A 99 15.90 -24.33 -40.21
N TYR A 100 15.06 -23.45 -40.78
CA TYR A 100 14.52 -23.61 -42.13
C TYR A 100 15.64 -23.76 -43.18
N GLU A 101 16.57 -22.81 -43.21
CA GLU A 101 17.71 -22.79 -44.13
C GLU A 101 18.61 -24.02 -43.94
N SER A 102 18.82 -24.46 -42.70
CA SER A 102 19.60 -25.67 -42.40
C SER A 102 18.93 -26.92 -42.94
N ILE A 103 17.61 -27.06 -42.79
CA ILE A 103 16.84 -28.19 -43.34
C ILE A 103 16.91 -28.17 -44.88
N GLU A 104 16.74 -27.00 -45.50
CA GLU A 104 16.83 -26.85 -46.94
C GLU A 104 18.20 -27.27 -47.48
N ARG A 105 19.29 -26.87 -46.81
CA ARG A 105 20.65 -27.26 -47.21
C ARG A 105 20.96 -28.73 -46.98
N ILE A 106 20.39 -29.36 -45.96
CA ILE A 106 20.50 -30.81 -45.73
C ILE A 106 19.83 -31.56 -46.90
N ILE A 107 18.68 -31.09 -47.38
CA ILE A 107 17.94 -31.72 -48.50
C ILE A 107 18.67 -31.48 -49.83
N ASN A 108 19.09 -30.24 -50.10
CA ASN A 108 19.67 -29.83 -51.38
C ASN A 108 21.17 -30.08 -51.52
N HIS A 109 21.84 -30.59 -50.47
CA HIS A 109 23.28 -30.92 -50.47
C HIS A 109 24.19 -29.76 -50.92
N VAL A 110 23.90 -28.55 -50.42
CA VAL A 110 24.67 -27.34 -50.77
C VAL A 110 26.08 -27.43 -50.17
N PRO A 111 27.16 -27.34 -50.98
CA PRO A 111 28.52 -27.41 -50.46
C PRO A 111 28.89 -26.14 -49.68
N VAL A 112 29.55 -26.33 -48.53
CA VAL A 112 30.07 -25.24 -47.68
C VAL A 112 31.59 -25.20 -47.80
N HIS A 113 32.13 -24.04 -48.13
CA HIS A 113 33.57 -23.85 -48.28
C HIS A 113 34.17 -23.26 -47.01
N ILE A 114 34.58 -24.14 -46.10
CA ILE A 114 35.27 -23.72 -44.88
C ILE A 114 36.75 -23.50 -45.18
N SER A 115 37.19 -22.25 -45.09
CA SER A 115 38.59 -21.87 -45.28
C SER A 115 39.35 -21.83 -43.95
N ILE A 116 40.68 -21.91 -44.01
CA ILE A 116 41.56 -21.70 -42.85
C ILE A 116 41.31 -20.32 -42.22
N PHE A 117 40.94 -19.32 -43.04
CA PHE A 117 40.56 -18.00 -42.58
C PHE A 117 39.31 -18.06 -41.68
N THR A 118 38.26 -18.78 -42.08
CA THR A 118 37.02 -18.94 -41.30
C THR A 118 37.29 -19.59 -39.94
N PHE A 119 38.13 -20.62 -39.88
CA PHE A 119 38.58 -21.22 -38.62
C PHE A 119 39.31 -20.23 -37.73
N SER A 120 40.25 -19.48 -38.33
CA SER A 120 41.06 -18.50 -37.60
C SER A 120 40.17 -17.41 -36.97
N VAL A 121 39.11 -16.99 -37.67
CA VAL A 121 38.14 -16.03 -37.15
C VAL A 121 37.35 -16.60 -35.97
N ILE A 122 36.78 -17.80 -36.08
CA ILE A 122 36.01 -18.40 -34.97
C ILE A 122 36.89 -18.67 -33.75
N LEU A 123 38.11 -19.18 -33.94
CA LEU A 123 39.08 -19.36 -32.86
C LEU A 123 39.45 -18.03 -32.19
N LEU A 124 39.64 -16.96 -32.97
CA LEU A 124 39.88 -15.63 -32.45
C LEU A 124 38.68 -15.12 -31.64
N CYS A 125 37.45 -15.31 -32.13
CA CYS A 125 36.23 -14.93 -31.39
C CYS A 125 36.14 -15.67 -30.05
N ILE A 126 36.32 -16.99 -30.04
CA ILE A 126 36.34 -17.81 -28.82
C ILE A 126 37.40 -17.28 -27.84
N PHE A 127 38.60 -16.97 -28.33
CA PHE A 127 39.66 -16.43 -27.50
C PHE A 127 39.28 -15.07 -26.89
N ILE A 128 38.71 -14.16 -27.69
CA ILE A 128 38.24 -12.85 -27.23
C ILE A 128 37.15 -13.04 -26.16
N ASP A 129 36.18 -13.93 -26.37
CA ASP A 129 35.07 -14.16 -25.44
C ASP A 129 35.52 -14.78 -24.12
N ILE A 130 36.47 -15.73 -24.16
CA ILE A 130 37.11 -16.27 -22.95
C ILE A 130 37.86 -15.17 -22.20
N SER A 131 38.66 -14.36 -22.90
CA SER A 131 39.41 -13.25 -22.31
C SER A 131 38.48 -12.22 -21.66
N ARG A 132 37.43 -11.82 -22.39
CA ARG A 132 36.38 -10.90 -21.97
C ARG A 132 35.64 -11.41 -20.75
N SER A 133 35.16 -12.66 -20.78
CA SER A 133 34.47 -13.29 -19.66
C SER A 133 35.35 -13.31 -18.40
N ARG A 134 36.62 -13.73 -18.51
CA ARG A 134 37.54 -13.76 -17.36
C ARG A 134 37.82 -12.37 -16.79
N ALA A 135 38.02 -11.38 -17.66
CA ALA A 135 38.26 -10.00 -17.25
C ALA A 135 37.04 -9.41 -16.52
N LEU A 136 35.83 -9.62 -17.05
CA LEU A 136 34.57 -9.23 -16.42
C LEU A 136 34.36 -9.93 -15.08
N MET A 137 34.54 -11.25 -15.00
CA MET A 137 34.42 -12.02 -13.75
C MET A 137 35.38 -11.53 -12.68
N LYS A 138 36.64 -11.21 -13.04
CA LYS A 138 37.61 -10.67 -12.09
C LYS A 138 37.14 -9.34 -11.50
N VAL A 139 36.70 -8.40 -12.36
CA VAL A 139 36.19 -7.10 -11.90
C VAL A 139 34.88 -7.27 -11.14
N ALA A 140 34.01 -8.19 -11.54
CA ALA A 140 32.76 -8.52 -10.86
C ALA A 140 33.00 -8.96 -9.41
N LYS A 141 33.97 -9.85 -9.18
CA LYS A 141 34.38 -10.30 -7.84
C LYS A 141 35.03 -9.19 -7.02
N GLU A 142 35.96 -8.43 -7.61
CA GLU A 142 36.62 -7.30 -6.93
C GLU A 142 35.63 -6.21 -6.50
N THR A 143 34.60 -5.98 -7.31
CA THR A 143 33.63 -4.89 -7.10
C THR A 143 32.26 -5.35 -6.57
N LYS A 144 32.12 -6.66 -6.29
CA LYS A 144 30.87 -7.32 -5.89
C LYS A 144 29.68 -6.95 -6.80
N SER A 145 29.93 -6.89 -8.10
CA SER A 145 28.97 -6.37 -9.09
C SER A 145 28.23 -7.50 -9.79
N GLN A 146 26.99 -7.77 -9.37
CA GLN A 146 26.14 -8.82 -9.96
C GLN A 146 25.90 -8.61 -11.46
N ALA A 147 25.79 -7.37 -11.93
CA ALA A 147 25.64 -7.08 -13.36
C ALA A 147 26.85 -7.57 -14.20
N LEU A 148 28.07 -7.33 -13.72
CA LEU A 148 29.28 -7.78 -14.43
C LEU A 148 29.48 -9.29 -14.34
N GLU A 149 28.99 -9.91 -13.26
CA GLU A 149 28.97 -11.36 -13.11
C GLU A 149 28.00 -12.00 -14.10
N ALA A 150 26.79 -11.43 -14.25
CA ALA A 150 25.80 -11.87 -15.23
C ALA A 150 26.34 -11.75 -16.67
N ASP A 151 26.94 -10.62 -17.02
CA ASP A 151 27.58 -10.43 -18.35
C ASP A 151 28.70 -11.44 -18.60
N SER A 152 29.52 -11.75 -17.59
CA SER A 152 30.55 -12.79 -17.72
C SER A 152 29.97 -14.17 -17.96
N LEU A 153 28.90 -14.54 -17.25
CA LEU A 153 28.21 -15.81 -17.45
C LEU A 153 27.56 -15.89 -18.84
N HIS A 154 27.01 -14.78 -19.33
CA HIS A 154 26.50 -14.67 -20.70
C HIS A 154 27.58 -15.01 -21.73
N PHE A 155 28.71 -14.31 -21.69
CA PHE A 155 29.80 -14.55 -22.64
C PHE A 155 30.44 -15.93 -22.50
N SER A 156 30.38 -16.52 -21.30
CA SER A 156 30.79 -17.91 -21.10
C SER A 156 29.84 -18.89 -21.80
N SER A 157 28.55 -18.60 -21.85
CA SER A 157 27.56 -19.38 -22.60
C SER A 157 27.80 -19.26 -24.11
N ASP A 158 28.14 -18.06 -24.60
CA ASP A 158 28.42 -17.83 -26.03
C ASP A 158 29.63 -18.65 -26.50
N VAL A 159 30.66 -18.80 -25.67
CA VAL A 159 31.82 -19.66 -25.96
C VAL A 159 31.39 -21.10 -26.23
N TRP A 160 30.43 -21.64 -25.48
CA TRP A 160 29.94 -23.00 -25.72
C TRP A 160 29.21 -23.13 -27.06
N SER A 161 28.40 -22.15 -27.44
CA SER A 161 27.75 -22.10 -28.76
C SER A 161 28.79 -22.01 -29.88
N SER A 162 29.81 -21.15 -29.74
CA SER A 162 30.91 -21.05 -30.71
C SER A 162 31.72 -22.35 -30.81
N VAL A 163 31.88 -23.10 -29.72
CA VAL A 163 32.55 -24.40 -29.72
C VAL A 163 31.74 -25.45 -30.47
N VAL A 164 30.40 -25.47 -30.33
CA VAL A 164 29.53 -26.36 -31.11
C VAL A 164 29.69 -26.10 -32.61
N VAL A 165 29.73 -24.82 -33.00
CA VAL A 165 29.95 -24.41 -34.40
C VAL A 165 31.35 -24.78 -34.87
N LEU A 166 32.38 -24.56 -34.05
CA LEU A 166 33.75 -24.93 -34.38
C LEU A 166 33.87 -26.45 -34.62
N ILE A 167 33.23 -27.27 -33.79
CA ILE A 167 33.19 -28.72 -33.98
C ILE A 167 32.51 -29.07 -35.30
N GLY A 168 31.34 -28.47 -35.59
CA GLY A 168 30.64 -28.65 -36.87
C GLY A 168 31.53 -28.29 -38.07
N MET A 169 32.25 -27.17 -37.97
CA MET A 169 33.20 -26.74 -39.00
C MET A 169 34.35 -27.74 -39.20
N ILE A 170 34.93 -28.29 -38.13
CA ILE A 170 36.00 -29.30 -38.21
C ILE A 170 35.51 -30.52 -39.01
N PHE A 171 34.32 -31.03 -38.70
CA PHE A 171 33.74 -32.18 -39.40
C PHE A 171 33.49 -31.90 -40.88
N THR A 172 33.00 -30.70 -41.21
CA THR A 172 32.79 -30.28 -42.61
C THR A 172 34.12 -30.08 -43.36
N TYR A 173 35.15 -29.53 -42.72
CA TYR A 173 36.46 -29.28 -43.36
C TYR A 173 37.19 -30.57 -43.76
N PHE A 174 37.15 -31.61 -42.92
CA PHE A 174 37.73 -32.91 -43.23
C PHE A 174 36.87 -33.77 -44.16
N ASN A 175 35.77 -33.22 -44.72
CA ASN A 175 34.79 -33.93 -45.53
C ASN A 175 34.24 -35.21 -44.86
N LEU A 176 34.19 -35.25 -43.52
CA LEU A 176 33.66 -36.40 -42.78
C LEU A 176 32.14 -36.51 -43.00
N THR A 177 31.44 -35.38 -42.90
CA THR A 177 30.02 -35.26 -43.24
C THR A 177 29.72 -33.84 -43.75
N PRO A 178 29.13 -33.67 -44.96
CA PRO A 178 28.74 -32.35 -45.47
C PRO A 178 27.57 -31.73 -44.68
N LEU A 179 26.88 -32.54 -43.87
CA LEU A 179 25.74 -32.14 -43.04
C LEU A 179 26.14 -31.53 -41.68
N ALA A 180 27.42 -31.59 -41.29
CA ALA A 180 27.85 -31.17 -39.97
C ALA A 180 27.62 -29.67 -39.69
N ASP A 181 27.85 -28.80 -40.68
CA ASP A 181 27.63 -27.36 -40.56
C ASP A 181 26.14 -27.00 -40.35
N PRO A 182 25.19 -27.41 -41.23
CA PRO A 182 23.75 -27.24 -40.98
C PRO A 182 23.27 -27.85 -39.65
N LEU A 183 23.79 -29.02 -39.27
CA LEU A 183 23.42 -29.67 -38.01
C LEU A 183 23.89 -28.85 -36.80
N SER A 184 25.10 -28.28 -36.86
CA SER A 184 25.61 -27.40 -35.81
C SER A 184 24.75 -26.14 -35.66
N ALA A 185 24.29 -25.55 -36.77
CA ALA A 185 23.40 -24.39 -36.76
C ALA A 185 22.02 -24.70 -36.15
N ILE A 186 21.46 -25.88 -36.43
CA ILE A 186 20.22 -26.37 -35.79
C ILE A 186 20.43 -26.52 -34.28
N ILE A 187 21.50 -27.20 -33.86
CA ILE A 187 21.79 -27.42 -32.43
C ILE A 187 21.90 -26.08 -31.70
N VAL A 188 22.66 -25.12 -32.24
CA VAL A 188 22.80 -23.78 -31.65
C VAL A 188 21.46 -23.05 -31.60
N SER A 189 20.68 -23.09 -32.68
CA SER A 189 19.35 -22.46 -32.71
C SER A 189 18.41 -23.01 -31.63
N VAL A 190 18.43 -24.32 -31.40
CA VAL A 190 17.63 -24.96 -30.33
C VAL A 190 18.11 -24.52 -28.94
N LEU A 191 19.43 -24.42 -28.72
CA LEU A 191 19.99 -23.92 -27.46
C LEU A 191 19.58 -22.47 -27.20
N ILE A 192 19.61 -21.62 -28.23
CA ILE A 192 19.18 -20.22 -28.16
C ILE A 192 17.68 -20.13 -27.84
N ILE A 193 16.82 -20.90 -28.51
CA ILE A 193 15.38 -20.94 -28.23
C ILE A 193 15.11 -21.34 -26.77
N ALA A 194 15.81 -22.38 -26.28
CA ALA A 194 15.69 -22.82 -24.89
C ALA A 194 16.13 -21.75 -23.88
N ALA A 195 17.19 -21.00 -24.17
CA ALA A 195 17.62 -19.86 -23.34
C ALA A 195 16.57 -18.74 -23.36
N THR A 196 16.01 -18.45 -24.54
CA THR A 196 15.06 -17.36 -24.78
C THR A 196 13.73 -17.57 -24.05
N PHE A 197 13.26 -18.82 -23.91
CA PHE A 197 11.99 -19.13 -23.23
C PHE A 197 11.88 -18.51 -21.82
N ARG A 198 13.00 -18.48 -21.08
CA ARG A 198 13.06 -17.86 -19.75
C ARG A 198 12.91 -16.34 -19.80
N LEU A 199 13.49 -15.68 -20.81
CA LEU A 199 13.35 -14.25 -21.04
C LEU A 199 11.91 -13.90 -21.45
N THR A 200 11.32 -14.69 -22.34
CA THR A 200 9.92 -14.57 -22.76
C THR A 200 8.99 -14.59 -21.54
N LYS A 201 9.12 -15.62 -20.69
CA LYS A 201 8.29 -15.74 -19.49
C LYS A 201 8.41 -14.52 -18.57
N ARG A 202 9.63 -14.00 -18.35
CA ARG A 202 9.86 -12.81 -17.52
C ARG A 202 9.22 -11.56 -18.11
N ALA A 203 9.34 -11.35 -19.42
CA ALA A 203 8.73 -10.21 -20.11
C ALA A 203 7.19 -10.27 -20.02
N PHE A 204 6.59 -11.44 -20.23
CA PHE A 204 5.15 -11.63 -20.05
C PHE A 204 4.70 -11.45 -18.60
N ASP A 205 5.42 -12.04 -17.63
CA ASP A 205 5.14 -11.88 -16.21
C ASP A 205 5.12 -10.38 -15.82
N ALA A 206 6.07 -9.58 -16.31
CA ALA A 206 6.12 -8.14 -16.06
C ALA A 206 4.98 -7.36 -16.76
N LEU A 207 4.59 -7.76 -17.97
CA LEU A 207 3.45 -7.14 -18.66
C LEU A 207 2.10 -7.47 -17.98
N MET A 208 1.97 -8.69 -17.44
CA MET A 208 0.79 -9.17 -16.70
C MET A 208 0.79 -8.75 -15.22
N ASP A 209 1.62 -7.78 -14.83
CA ASP A 209 1.62 -7.21 -13.47
C ASP A 209 1.94 -8.23 -12.36
N ARG A 210 2.71 -9.28 -12.68
CA ARG A 210 3.08 -10.32 -11.71
C ARG A 210 3.97 -9.75 -10.62
N VAL A 211 3.58 -9.99 -9.37
CA VAL A 211 4.32 -9.53 -8.20
C VAL A 211 5.37 -10.53 -7.71
N PRO A 212 6.42 -10.05 -7.01
CA PRO A 212 7.41 -10.91 -6.38
C PRO A 212 6.77 -11.92 -5.42
N PRO A 213 7.23 -13.18 -5.42
CA PRO A 213 6.68 -14.21 -4.55
C PRO A 213 6.90 -13.84 -3.07
N GLY A 214 5.87 -14.02 -2.23
CA GLY A 214 5.93 -13.79 -0.78
C GLY A 214 5.73 -12.34 -0.34
N LEU A 215 5.81 -11.36 -1.25
CA LEU A 215 5.63 -9.95 -0.89
C LEU A 215 4.22 -9.68 -0.37
N ARG A 216 3.20 -10.18 -1.07
CA ARG A 216 1.80 -10.06 -0.68
C ARG A 216 1.53 -10.71 0.68
N GLU A 217 2.04 -11.91 0.88
CA GLU A 217 1.85 -12.66 2.13
C GLU A 217 2.51 -11.94 3.32
N ASN A 218 3.72 -11.41 3.12
CA ASN A 218 4.45 -10.66 4.13
C ASN A 218 3.72 -9.37 4.52
N ILE A 219 3.31 -8.55 3.55
CA ILE A 219 2.58 -7.30 3.80
C ILE A 219 1.25 -7.59 4.53
N CYS A 220 0.49 -8.59 4.08
CA CYS A 220 -0.77 -8.98 4.70
C CYS A 220 -0.57 -9.41 6.17
N LYS A 221 0.47 -10.19 6.44
CA LYS A 221 0.79 -10.64 7.79
C LYS A 221 1.15 -9.49 8.73
N GLU A 222 2.00 -8.57 8.26
CA GLU A 222 2.45 -7.43 9.06
C GLU A 222 1.30 -6.47 9.37
N ILE A 223 0.45 -6.15 8.39
CA ILE A 223 -0.68 -5.24 8.58
C ILE A 223 -1.74 -5.85 9.50
N LYS A 224 -2.05 -7.14 9.35
CA LYS A 224 -3.01 -7.84 10.25
C LYS A 224 -2.55 -7.92 11.70
N ALA A 225 -1.26 -7.77 11.96
CA ALA A 225 -0.71 -7.77 13.32
C ALA A 225 -0.75 -6.38 13.99
N MET A 226 -1.15 -5.34 13.25
CA MET A 226 -1.20 -3.97 13.77
C MET A 226 -2.45 -3.75 14.63
N ASP A 227 -2.29 -2.97 15.69
CA ASP A 227 -3.40 -2.56 16.55
C ASP A 227 -4.39 -1.66 15.78
N GLY A 228 -5.69 -1.88 16.01
CA GLY A 228 -6.77 -1.17 15.34
C GLY A 228 -7.11 -1.64 13.92
N VAL A 229 -6.42 -2.65 13.39
CA VAL A 229 -6.75 -3.29 12.09
C VAL A 229 -7.56 -4.56 12.33
N GLU A 230 -8.84 -4.53 11.95
CA GLU A 230 -9.76 -5.67 12.11
C GLU A 230 -9.65 -6.68 10.96
N GLY A 231 -9.14 -6.23 9.82
CA GLY A 231 -8.98 -7.10 8.66
C GLY A 231 -8.56 -6.34 7.40
N ILE A 232 -8.38 -7.11 6.32
CA ILE A 232 -7.97 -6.59 5.02
C ILE A 232 -8.87 -7.21 3.96
N LYS A 233 -9.42 -6.38 3.06
CA LYS A 233 -10.17 -6.77 1.87
C LYS A 233 -9.52 -6.21 0.62
N ASN A 234 -9.86 -6.79 -0.53
CA ASN A 234 -9.48 -6.30 -1.87
C ASN A 234 -7.99 -5.98 -2.03
N PHE A 235 -7.11 -6.73 -1.37
CA PHE A 235 -5.66 -6.50 -1.42
C PHE A 235 -5.08 -6.93 -2.78
N ARG A 236 -4.74 -5.93 -3.58
CA ARG A 236 -4.17 -6.05 -4.92
C ARG A 236 -2.78 -5.45 -4.92
N LEU A 237 -1.87 -6.13 -5.61
CA LEU A 237 -0.54 -5.61 -5.88
C LEU A 237 -0.25 -5.81 -7.36
N ARG A 238 0.48 -4.88 -7.94
CA ARG A 238 1.07 -5.02 -9.28
C ARG A 238 2.47 -4.44 -9.32
N SER A 239 3.29 -4.94 -10.23
CA SER A 239 4.65 -4.46 -10.45
C SER A 239 4.77 -3.83 -11.84
N SER A 240 5.37 -2.65 -11.92
CA SER A 240 5.71 -1.98 -13.18
C SER A 240 7.16 -1.54 -13.12
N GLY A 241 8.05 -2.27 -13.80
CA GLY A 241 9.50 -2.08 -13.67
C GLY A 241 9.95 -2.28 -12.22
N SER A 242 10.59 -1.27 -11.64
CA SER A 242 11.04 -1.28 -10.24
C SER A 242 9.98 -0.81 -9.24
N ARG A 243 8.86 -0.24 -9.70
CA ARG A 243 7.80 0.27 -8.82
C ARG A 243 6.78 -0.81 -8.51
N ILE A 244 6.25 -0.76 -7.29
CA ILE A 244 5.16 -1.62 -6.84
C ILE A 244 3.95 -0.73 -6.57
N PHE A 245 2.78 -1.09 -7.08
CA PHE A 245 1.53 -0.42 -6.75
C PHE A 245 0.72 -1.33 -5.85
N ILE A 246 0.17 -0.75 -4.79
CA ILE A 246 -0.56 -1.45 -3.75
C ILE A 246 -1.91 -0.77 -3.57
N ASP A 247 -2.98 -1.54 -3.80
CA ASP A 247 -4.34 -1.12 -3.50
C ASP A 247 -4.91 -2.05 -2.42
N MET A 248 -5.42 -1.50 -1.33
CA MET A 248 -6.07 -2.33 -0.30
C MET A 248 -7.19 -1.60 0.43
N VAL A 249 -8.10 -2.41 0.98
CA VAL A 249 -9.11 -1.95 1.93
C VAL A 249 -8.74 -2.47 3.31
N VAL A 250 -8.59 -1.57 4.27
CA VAL A 250 -8.33 -1.88 5.68
C VAL A 250 -9.65 -1.75 6.45
N LEU A 251 -10.02 -2.82 7.15
CA LEU A 251 -11.20 -2.82 8.00
C LEU A 251 -10.84 -2.25 9.37
N ILE A 252 -11.62 -1.27 9.82
CA ILE A 252 -11.41 -0.58 11.09
C ILE A 252 -12.73 -0.62 11.87
N ALA A 253 -12.64 -0.78 13.19
CA ALA A 253 -13.82 -0.78 14.05
C ALA A 253 -14.64 0.51 13.86
N ARG A 254 -15.93 0.37 13.55
CA ARG A 254 -16.82 1.51 13.25
C ARG A 254 -17.12 2.42 14.45
N THR A 255 -16.75 2.00 15.65
CA THR A 255 -16.83 2.78 16.90
C THR A 255 -15.64 3.71 17.11
N LYS A 256 -14.57 3.58 16.31
CA LYS A 256 -13.40 4.45 16.41
C LYS A 256 -13.71 5.85 15.89
N MET A 257 -13.12 6.84 16.56
CA MET A 257 -13.13 8.22 16.08
C MET A 257 -12.39 8.32 14.75
N PHE A 258 -12.86 9.21 13.87
CA PHE A 258 -12.24 9.44 12.56
C PHE A 258 -10.75 9.81 12.64
N SER A 259 -10.34 10.58 13.66
CA SER A 259 -8.93 10.91 13.91
C SER A 259 -8.08 9.66 14.20
N ALA A 260 -8.57 8.77 15.06
CA ALA A 260 -7.89 7.51 15.36
C ALA A 260 -7.81 6.60 14.12
N THR A 261 -8.87 6.59 13.29
CA THR A 261 -8.86 5.90 11.98
C THR A 261 -7.73 6.44 11.10
N HIS A 262 -7.54 7.76 11.03
CA HIS A 262 -6.45 8.35 10.25
C HIS A 262 -5.07 7.93 10.77
N GLU A 263 -4.86 7.92 12.09
CA GLU A 263 -3.61 7.49 12.71
C GLU A 263 -3.27 6.02 12.42
N ILE A 264 -4.28 5.14 12.42
CA ILE A 264 -4.14 3.74 12.03
C ILE A 264 -3.72 3.66 10.56
N MET A 265 -4.38 4.39 9.68
CA MET A 265 -4.10 4.39 8.23
C MET A 265 -2.68 4.91 7.92
N ASP A 266 -2.24 6.00 8.56
CA ASP A 266 -0.88 6.52 8.44
C ASP A 266 0.16 5.49 8.92
N SER A 267 -0.17 4.75 9.98
CA SER A 267 0.70 3.71 10.51
C SER A 267 0.79 2.53 9.54
N VAL A 268 -0.32 2.11 8.94
CA VAL A 268 -0.36 1.06 7.91
C VAL A 268 0.46 1.47 6.69
N GLU A 269 0.30 2.70 6.20
CA GLU A 269 1.06 3.23 5.07
C GLU A 269 2.57 3.21 5.36
N ARG A 270 2.97 3.69 6.55
CA ARG A 270 4.38 3.67 6.99
C ARG A 270 4.94 2.26 7.03
N ARG A 271 4.18 1.30 7.57
CA ARG A 271 4.61 -0.10 7.65
C ARG A 271 4.79 -0.72 6.26
N ILE A 272 3.91 -0.40 5.31
CA ILE A 272 4.06 -0.84 3.92
C ILE A 272 5.32 -0.22 3.29
N LYS A 273 5.57 1.08 3.50
CA LYS A 273 6.79 1.75 2.98
C LYS A 273 8.09 1.18 3.56
N GLU A 274 8.09 0.68 4.79
CA GLU A 274 9.26 -0.02 5.35
C GLU A 274 9.55 -1.34 4.61
N LEU A 275 8.50 -2.06 4.19
CA LEU A 275 8.63 -3.34 3.48
C LEU A 275 8.88 -3.15 1.97
N ALA A 276 8.33 -2.09 1.39
CA ALA A 276 8.44 -1.73 -0.01
C ALA A 276 8.64 -0.20 -0.15
N PRO A 277 9.90 0.29 -0.08
CA PRO A 277 10.20 1.73 -0.05
C PRO A 277 9.71 2.54 -1.25
N ASP A 278 9.73 1.94 -2.43
CA ASP A 278 9.32 2.58 -3.70
C ASP A 278 7.86 2.26 -4.08
N ALA A 279 7.04 1.81 -3.13
CA ALA A 279 5.65 1.50 -3.38
C ALA A 279 4.78 2.75 -3.49
N ASP A 280 3.91 2.77 -4.50
CA ASP A 280 2.77 3.67 -4.61
C ASP A 280 1.56 2.99 -3.98
N ILE A 281 0.96 3.63 -2.98
CA ILE A 281 0.03 2.99 -2.06
C ILE A 281 -1.28 3.77 -2.04
N VAL A 282 -2.38 3.07 -2.31
CA VAL A 282 -3.73 3.56 -2.10
C VAL A 282 -4.42 2.67 -1.08
N ILE A 283 -4.74 3.26 0.07
CA ILE A 283 -5.41 2.57 1.17
C ILE A 283 -6.78 3.21 1.36
N HIS A 284 -7.83 2.39 1.30
CA HIS A 284 -9.17 2.79 1.67
C HIS A 284 -9.55 2.17 3.02
N SER A 285 -10.14 2.94 3.92
CA SER A 285 -10.65 2.42 5.19
C SER A 285 -12.15 2.13 5.06
N GLU A 286 -12.57 0.96 5.53
CA GLU A 286 -13.98 0.59 5.64
C GLU A 286 -14.35 0.31 7.10
N PRO A 287 -15.44 0.90 7.62
CA PRO A 287 -15.94 0.55 8.94
C PRO A 287 -16.43 -0.89 8.96
N THR A 288 -16.13 -1.63 10.03
CA THR A 288 -16.62 -2.99 10.24
C THR A 288 -17.16 -3.18 11.66
N GLU A 289 -18.11 -4.10 11.78
CA GLU A 289 -18.63 -4.51 13.08
C GLU A 289 -17.61 -5.41 13.79
N THR A 290 -17.38 -5.14 15.07
CA THR A 290 -16.44 -5.92 15.89
C THR A 290 -17.13 -6.57 17.09
N GLU A 291 -16.52 -7.62 17.64
CA GLU A 291 -17.04 -8.33 18.82
C GLU A 291 -17.05 -7.46 20.09
N ASN A 292 -16.22 -6.41 20.12
CA ASN A 292 -16.08 -5.51 21.26
C ASN A 292 -17.16 -4.42 21.31
N GLU A 293 -18.07 -4.35 20.33
CA GLU A 293 -19.13 -3.34 20.30
C GLU A 293 -20.20 -3.61 21.35
N THR A 294 -20.43 -2.63 22.22
CA THR A 294 -21.54 -2.70 23.17
C THR A 294 -22.87 -2.44 22.46
N ILE A 295 -23.98 -2.83 23.08
CA ILE A 295 -25.33 -2.48 22.59
C ILE A 295 -25.47 -0.96 22.45
N ASN A 296 -24.94 -0.22 23.42
CA ASN A 296 -24.98 1.25 23.42
C ASN A 296 -24.22 1.84 22.23
N ASP A 297 -23.06 1.27 21.87
CA ASP A 297 -22.30 1.71 20.70
C ASP A 297 -23.10 1.50 19.41
N LYS A 298 -23.74 0.34 19.27
CA LYS A 298 -24.57 0.02 18.11
C LYS A 298 -25.77 0.95 18.00
N ILE A 299 -26.47 1.20 19.10
CA ILE A 299 -27.57 2.17 19.16
C ILE A 299 -27.06 3.55 18.71
N ARG A 300 -25.96 4.04 19.29
CA ARG A 300 -25.36 5.33 18.94
C ARG A 300 -25.04 5.45 17.45
N LEU A 301 -24.47 4.40 16.85
CA LEU A 301 -24.17 4.35 15.42
C LEU A 301 -25.42 4.41 14.55
N ILE A 302 -26.47 3.67 14.90
CA ILE A 302 -27.75 3.69 14.17
C ILE A 302 -28.38 5.08 14.24
N VAL A 303 -28.43 5.68 15.43
CA VAL A 303 -28.99 7.02 15.64
C VAL A 303 -28.22 8.07 14.83
N ASN A 304 -26.89 8.04 14.88
CA ASN A 304 -26.05 8.96 14.13
C ASN A 304 -26.20 8.79 12.61
N ASN A 305 -26.37 7.56 12.12
CA ASN A 305 -26.59 7.29 10.70
C ASN A 305 -27.93 7.84 10.19
N GLU A 306 -28.94 7.95 11.06
CA GLU A 306 -30.22 8.61 10.76
C GLU A 306 -30.16 10.13 10.87
N GLY A 307 -28.97 10.70 11.15
CA GLY A 307 -28.76 12.15 11.22
C GLY A 307 -29.17 12.77 12.55
N PHE A 308 -29.42 11.97 13.58
CA PHE A 308 -29.74 12.45 14.92
C PHE A 308 -28.53 12.35 15.85
N LYS A 309 -28.51 13.17 16.90
CA LYS A 309 -27.57 13.02 18.01
C LYS A 309 -28.27 12.38 19.20
N CYS A 310 -27.52 11.60 19.97
CA CYS A 310 -28.03 11.04 21.22
C CYS A 310 -27.01 11.10 22.35
N HIS A 311 -27.56 11.15 23.55
CA HIS A 311 -26.86 11.04 24.83
C HIS A 311 -27.65 10.13 25.76
N ASP A 312 -27.04 9.80 26.91
CA ASP A 312 -27.70 9.05 27.99
C ASP A 312 -28.38 7.74 27.53
N ILE A 313 -27.61 6.92 26.80
CA ILE A 313 -28.05 5.60 26.36
C ILE A 313 -27.86 4.61 27.51
N PHE A 314 -28.97 4.07 28.02
CA PHE A 314 -29.00 3.05 29.04
C PHE A 314 -29.65 1.79 28.51
N SER A 315 -28.96 0.66 28.65
CA SER A 315 -29.52 -0.66 28.31
C SER A 315 -29.54 -1.54 29.54
N HIS A 316 -30.71 -2.04 29.90
CA HIS A 316 -30.94 -2.88 31.07
C HIS A 316 -31.50 -4.23 30.63
N LYS A 317 -31.00 -5.30 31.24
CA LYS A 317 -31.53 -6.65 31.07
C LYS A 317 -32.49 -6.96 32.22
N ILE A 318 -33.75 -7.22 31.89
CA ILE A 318 -34.78 -7.65 32.82
C ILE A 318 -35.19 -9.05 32.40
N ASP A 319 -34.87 -10.05 33.22
CA ASP A 319 -34.99 -11.47 32.88
C ASP A 319 -34.27 -11.84 31.56
N SER A 320 -35.02 -12.18 30.52
CA SER A 320 -34.51 -12.45 29.16
C SER A 320 -34.58 -11.25 28.23
N ASP A 321 -35.30 -10.20 28.62
CA ASP A 321 -35.59 -9.05 27.77
C ASP A 321 -34.59 -7.92 27.96
N ILE A 322 -34.21 -7.27 26.86
CA ILE A 322 -33.35 -6.09 26.89
C ILE A 322 -34.18 -4.86 26.58
N TYR A 323 -34.15 -3.89 27.50
CA TYR A 323 -34.80 -2.60 27.40
C TYR A 323 -33.72 -1.55 27.23
N SER A 324 -33.86 -0.69 26.21
CA SER A 324 -32.94 0.42 25.97
C SER A 324 -33.67 1.75 26.01
N GLU A 325 -33.12 2.70 26.75
CA GLU A 325 -33.60 4.06 26.91
C GLU A 325 -32.51 5.02 26.41
N LEU A 326 -32.88 6.03 25.64
CA LEU A 326 -31.93 7.02 25.12
C LEU A 326 -32.58 8.38 24.97
N HIS A 327 -31.75 9.43 25.03
CA HIS A 327 -32.17 10.79 24.71
C HIS A 327 -31.70 11.13 23.30
N VAL A 328 -32.59 11.71 22.50
CA VAL A 328 -32.31 12.13 21.12
C VAL A 328 -32.57 13.62 20.98
N GLU A 329 -31.58 14.34 20.46
CA GLU A 329 -31.70 15.77 20.17
C GLU A 329 -32.46 15.99 18.86
N ILE A 330 -33.45 16.89 18.88
CA ILE A 330 -34.22 17.28 17.69
C ILE A 330 -34.32 18.81 17.56
N GLU A 331 -33.95 19.34 16.39
CA GLU A 331 -33.91 20.80 16.15
C GLU A 331 -35.29 21.44 15.97
N ASP A 332 -36.27 20.70 15.43
CA ASP A 332 -37.60 21.21 15.13
C ASP A 332 -38.66 20.53 16.02
N THR A 333 -38.88 21.13 17.19
CA THR A 333 -39.88 20.68 18.18
C THR A 333 -41.26 21.30 17.97
N ASN A 334 -41.43 22.16 16.95
CA ASN A 334 -42.68 22.89 16.74
C ASN A 334 -43.84 21.99 16.25
N ASP A 335 -43.53 20.81 15.68
CA ASP A 335 -44.48 19.78 15.28
C ASP A 335 -44.18 18.47 16.03
N LEU A 336 -44.89 18.28 17.15
CA LEU A 336 -44.75 17.10 18.00
C LEU A 336 -45.13 15.80 17.26
N ASP A 337 -46.09 15.84 16.35
CA ASP A 337 -46.53 14.66 15.60
C ASP A 337 -45.47 14.23 14.57
N LEU A 338 -44.78 15.19 13.96
CA LEU A 338 -43.64 14.90 13.08
C LEU A 338 -42.45 14.36 13.87
N ALA A 339 -42.12 14.97 15.01
CA ALA A 339 -41.07 14.49 15.90
C ALA A 339 -41.34 13.05 16.38
N HIS A 340 -42.56 12.77 16.83
CA HIS A 340 -42.97 11.44 17.28
C HIS A 340 -42.86 10.40 16.17
N ARG A 341 -43.32 10.69 14.95
CA ARG A 341 -43.18 9.77 13.81
C ARG A 341 -41.74 9.43 13.48
N LYS A 342 -40.83 10.42 13.55
CA LYS A 342 -39.39 10.19 13.37
C LYS A 342 -38.82 9.26 14.43
N MET A 343 -39.23 9.43 15.69
CA MET A 343 -38.78 8.56 16.79
C MET A 343 -39.30 7.13 16.65
N VAL A 344 -40.56 6.93 16.27
CA VAL A 344 -41.12 5.59 16.03
C VAL A 344 -40.34 4.85 14.94
N MET A 345 -39.99 5.54 13.83
CA MET A 345 -39.17 4.94 12.78
C MET A 345 -37.76 4.57 13.28
N LEU A 346 -37.16 5.42 14.10
CA LEU A 346 -35.84 5.17 14.69
C LEU A 346 -35.88 3.99 15.68
N GLU A 347 -36.91 3.88 16.52
CA GLU A 347 -37.13 2.74 17.42
C GLU A 347 -37.26 1.42 16.65
N GLU A 348 -38.07 1.41 15.59
CA GLU A 348 -38.23 0.23 14.73
C GLU A 348 -36.92 -0.17 14.06
N LYS A 349 -36.13 0.81 13.61
CA LYS A 349 -34.83 0.57 12.99
C LYS A 349 -33.82 -0.02 13.98
N ILE A 350 -33.72 0.54 15.20
CA ILE A 350 -32.86 0.02 16.26
C ILE A 350 -33.23 -1.44 16.58
N ARG A 351 -34.52 -1.75 16.74
CA ARG A 351 -34.99 -3.12 17.02
C ARG A 351 -34.72 -4.08 15.85
N LYS A 352 -34.78 -3.60 14.62
CA LYS A 352 -34.52 -4.41 13.43
C LYS A 352 -33.02 -4.75 13.30
N GLU A 353 -32.14 -3.78 13.56
CA GLU A 353 -30.68 -3.98 13.45
C GLU A 353 -30.08 -4.63 14.69
N ILE A 354 -30.73 -4.53 15.85
CA ILE A 354 -30.31 -5.15 17.11
C ILE A 354 -31.47 -6.00 17.67
N PRO A 355 -31.71 -7.21 17.12
CA PRO A 355 -32.89 -8.02 17.45
C PRO A 355 -32.98 -8.51 18.89
N ILE A 356 -31.87 -8.44 19.64
CA ILE A 356 -31.84 -8.80 21.06
C ILE A 356 -32.52 -7.74 21.95
N ILE A 357 -32.76 -6.53 21.43
CA ILE A 357 -33.50 -5.48 22.15
C ILE A 357 -35.00 -5.73 22.00
N THR A 358 -35.68 -5.97 23.12
CA THR A 358 -37.13 -6.18 23.18
C THR A 358 -37.89 -4.87 23.02
N LYS A 359 -37.43 -3.80 23.69
CA LYS A 359 -38.09 -2.49 23.68
C LYS A 359 -37.07 -1.36 23.71
N VAL A 360 -37.36 -0.32 22.92
CA VAL A 360 -36.61 0.95 22.90
C VAL A 360 -37.57 2.06 23.35
N ASN A 361 -37.07 3.00 24.15
CA ASN A 361 -37.81 4.20 24.54
C ASN A 361 -36.93 5.43 24.29
N ILE A 362 -37.41 6.33 23.44
CA ILE A 362 -36.68 7.55 23.09
C ILE A 362 -37.30 8.76 23.77
N HIS A 363 -36.49 9.44 24.59
CA HIS A 363 -36.82 10.76 25.13
C HIS A 363 -36.34 11.84 24.16
N LEU A 364 -37.22 12.80 23.87
CA LEU A 364 -36.91 13.94 23.01
C LEU A 364 -36.29 15.06 23.85
N ASP A 365 -35.09 15.48 23.48
CA ASP A 365 -34.40 16.60 24.10
C ASP A 365 -34.22 17.77 23.11
N GLU A 366 -34.20 18.99 23.65
CA GLU A 366 -33.80 20.17 22.90
C GLU A 366 -32.30 20.07 22.55
N PRO A 367 -31.88 20.53 21.36
CA PRO A 367 -30.48 20.48 20.98
C PRO A 367 -29.63 21.29 21.96
N SER A 368 -28.49 20.75 22.35
CA SER A 368 -27.48 21.51 23.07
C SER A 368 -26.79 22.51 22.13
N GLU A 369 -27.33 23.72 22.00
CA GLU A 369 -26.67 24.81 21.24
C GLU A 369 -25.29 25.14 21.85
N LEU A 370 -24.26 25.17 21.00
CA LEU A 370 -22.85 25.29 21.41
C LEU A 370 -22.45 26.73 21.82
N LEU A 371 -23.26 27.74 21.53
CA LEU A 371 -22.90 29.14 21.78
C LEU A 371 -24.14 29.98 22.11
N PHE A 372 -24.37 30.17 23.40
CA PHE A 372 -25.28 31.18 23.91
C PHE A 372 -24.52 32.50 24.04
N GLU A 373 -25.01 33.60 23.47
CA GLU A 373 -24.60 34.93 23.95
C GLU A 373 -25.09 35.07 25.38
N THR A 374 -24.16 34.95 26.33
CA THR A 374 -24.43 35.02 27.76
C THR A 374 -23.97 36.36 28.31
N THR A 375 -24.83 37.00 29.10
CA THR A 375 -24.42 38.16 29.92
C THR A 375 -24.15 37.69 31.34
N ASP A 376 -22.99 38.04 31.90
CA ASP A 376 -22.73 37.85 33.32
C ASP A 376 -23.63 38.79 34.14
N VAL A 377 -24.54 38.18 34.91
CA VAL A 377 -25.47 38.88 35.80
C VAL A 377 -25.21 38.54 37.27
N THR A 378 -24.07 37.92 37.58
CA THR A 378 -23.67 37.50 38.94
C THR A 378 -23.78 38.67 39.93
N GLY A 379 -23.26 39.84 39.56
CA GLY A 379 -23.34 41.04 40.40
C GLY A 379 -24.76 41.56 40.64
N LYS A 380 -25.70 41.29 39.72
CA LYS A 380 -27.12 41.68 39.82
C LYS A 380 -27.97 40.63 40.54
N SER A 381 -27.51 39.37 40.59
CA SER A 381 -28.22 38.23 41.16
C SER A 381 -27.82 37.94 42.61
N ARG A 382 -27.49 38.96 43.42
CA ARG A 382 -27.03 38.78 44.80
C ARG A 382 -28.01 38.02 45.69
N ASP A 383 -29.30 38.27 45.52
CA ASP A 383 -30.33 37.58 46.31
C ASP A 383 -30.46 36.11 45.91
N LEU A 384 -30.36 35.79 44.62
CA LEU A 384 -30.29 34.41 44.12
C LEU A 384 -29.10 33.68 44.76
N ILE A 385 -27.91 34.30 44.72
CA ILE A 385 -26.68 33.73 45.27
C ILE A 385 -26.83 33.47 46.77
N ARG A 386 -27.37 34.42 47.55
CA ARG A 386 -27.62 34.19 49.00
C ARG A 386 -28.53 33.00 49.26
N HIS A 387 -29.58 32.80 48.46
CA HIS A 387 -30.45 31.63 48.62
C HIS A 387 -29.70 30.32 48.36
N ILE A 388 -28.82 30.30 47.35
CA ILE A 388 -27.97 29.15 47.05
C ILE A 388 -26.98 28.90 48.20
N GLU A 389 -26.29 29.93 48.67
CA GLU A 389 -25.35 29.86 49.79
C GLU A 389 -26.03 29.33 51.07
N ASN A 390 -27.28 29.75 51.36
CA ASN A 390 -28.04 29.23 52.49
C ASN A 390 -28.29 27.71 52.38
N ILE A 391 -28.52 27.19 51.18
CA ILE A 391 -28.70 25.75 50.95
C ILE A 391 -27.37 25.00 51.12
N LEU A 392 -26.27 25.58 50.61
CA LEU A 392 -24.92 24.99 50.70
C LEU A 392 -24.38 24.97 52.13
N ASN A 393 -24.59 26.04 52.90
CA ASN A 393 -24.15 26.14 54.29
C ASN A 393 -24.78 25.09 55.22
N GLN A 394 -25.91 24.51 54.84
CA GLN A 394 -26.57 23.43 55.59
C GLN A 394 -25.92 22.05 55.34
N LYS A 395 -24.87 21.96 54.52
CA LYS A 395 -24.28 20.69 54.07
C LYS A 395 -22.97 20.40 54.79
N GLU A 396 -23.03 19.52 55.78
CA GLU A 396 -21.86 19.13 56.59
C GLU A 396 -20.76 18.39 55.81
N TYR A 397 -21.06 17.83 54.63
CA TYR A 397 -20.09 17.12 53.81
C TYR A 397 -19.25 18.05 52.91
N LEU A 398 -19.61 19.33 52.81
CA LEU A 398 -18.84 20.32 52.08
C LEU A 398 -17.76 20.90 53.00
N LYS A 399 -16.56 21.11 52.45
CA LYS A 399 -15.46 21.83 53.09
C LYS A 399 -15.53 23.32 52.78
N ARG A 400 -15.77 23.69 51.53
CA ARG A 400 -16.07 25.06 51.08
C ARG A 400 -16.76 25.05 49.72
N TYR A 401 -17.35 26.18 49.33
CA TYR A 401 -17.87 26.44 48.00
C TYR A 401 -17.36 27.79 47.49
N TYR A 402 -17.20 27.95 46.18
CA TYR A 402 -16.68 29.16 45.56
C TYR A 402 -17.03 29.27 44.07
N ASP A 403 -16.61 30.34 43.41
CA ASP A 403 -16.85 30.66 41.98
C ASP A 403 -18.31 30.54 41.53
N ILE A 404 -19.25 31.01 42.37
CA ILE A 404 -20.67 31.06 42.00
C ILE A 404 -20.84 32.10 40.90
N LYS A 405 -21.20 31.64 39.70
CA LYS A 405 -21.49 32.49 38.53
C LYS A 405 -22.93 32.32 38.10
N VAL A 406 -23.56 33.44 37.76
CA VAL A 406 -24.92 33.51 37.23
C VAL A 406 -24.87 34.18 35.88
N VAL A 407 -25.20 33.43 34.83
CA VAL A 407 -25.25 33.94 33.47
C VAL A 407 -26.69 33.94 32.96
N SER A 408 -27.03 34.94 32.16
CA SER A 408 -28.34 35.04 31.51
C SER A 408 -28.18 34.87 30.01
N SER A 409 -28.99 34.00 29.40
CA SER A 409 -29.11 33.90 27.94
C SER A 409 -30.56 33.65 27.54
N ASN A 410 -31.07 34.40 26.54
CA ASN A 410 -32.46 34.35 26.08
C ASN A 410 -33.49 34.43 27.22
N GLY A 411 -33.21 35.25 28.23
CA GLY A 411 -34.06 35.43 29.42
C GLY A 411 -34.00 34.29 30.45
N LYS A 412 -33.29 33.19 30.15
CA LYS A 412 -33.05 32.05 31.05
C LYS A 412 -31.77 32.29 31.88
N LEU A 413 -31.83 32.05 33.18
CA LEU A 413 -30.69 32.12 34.10
C LEU A 413 -30.03 30.75 34.24
N ARG A 414 -28.71 30.68 34.14
CA ARG A 414 -27.92 29.48 34.42
C ARG A 414 -26.95 29.76 35.55
N VAL A 415 -26.86 28.83 36.49
CA VAL A 415 -25.95 28.96 37.63
C VAL A 415 -24.90 27.88 37.58
N SER A 416 -23.64 28.27 37.75
CA SER A 416 -22.52 27.34 37.95
C SER A 416 -21.79 27.66 39.25
N LEU A 417 -21.32 26.66 39.98
CA LEU A 417 -20.51 26.85 41.18
C LEU A 417 -19.53 25.69 41.41
N SER A 418 -18.49 25.94 42.21
CA SER A 418 -17.52 24.92 42.60
C SER A 418 -17.69 24.56 44.08
N CYS A 419 -17.65 23.26 44.38
CA CYS A 419 -17.81 22.70 45.73
C CYS A 419 -16.63 21.78 46.07
N GLU A 420 -15.89 22.10 47.13
CA GLU A 420 -14.85 21.24 47.68
C GLU A 420 -15.44 20.32 48.74
N PHE A 421 -15.28 19.01 48.56
CA PHE A 421 -15.81 17.98 49.45
C PHE A 421 -14.80 17.57 50.53
N LYS A 422 -15.27 17.07 51.68
CA LYS A 422 -14.39 16.53 52.74
C LYS A 422 -13.68 15.23 52.29
N SER A 423 -12.52 14.94 52.89
CA SER A 423 -11.74 13.74 52.56
C SER A 423 -12.45 12.45 52.96
N GLY A 424 -12.14 11.34 52.27
CA GLY A 424 -12.64 10.01 52.60
C GLY A 424 -13.96 9.61 51.94
N MET A 425 -14.47 10.42 51.00
CA MET A 425 -15.62 10.04 50.16
C MET A 425 -15.18 9.41 48.84
N THR A 426 -15.96 8.45 48.36
CA THR A 426 -15.76 7.84 47.02
C THR A 426 -16.31 8.76 45.92
N PHE A 427 -15.92 8.50 44.66
CA PHE A 427 -16.47 9.21 43.51
C PHE A 427 -18.00 9.08 43.43
N GLU A 428 -18.53 7.88 43.65
CA GLU A 428 -19.97 7.59 43.64
C GLU A 428 -20.70 8.39 44.73
N GLU A 429 -20.17 8.41 45.95
CA GLU A 429 -20.75 9.20 47.06
C GLU A 429 -20.73 10.71 46.79
N VAL A 430 -19.67 11.22 46.15
CA VAL A 430 -19.58 12.64 45.76
C VAL A 430 -20.59 12.95 44.65
N HIS A 431 -20.65 12.10 43.61
CA HIS A 431 -21.58 12.24 42.51
C HIS A 431 -23.04 12.28 42.99
N ASP A 432 -23.46 11.33 43.83
CA ASP A 432 -24.82 11.29 44.38
C ASP A 432 -25.16 12.56 45.16
N LYS A 433 -24.21 13.03 45.99
CA LYS A 433 -24.39 14.27 46.76
C LYS A 433 -24.49 15.50 45.87
N VAL A 434 -23.73 15.55 44.78
CA VAL A 434 -23.80 16.61 43.77
C VAL A 434 -25.16 16.59 43.09
N THR A 435 -25.61 15.44 42.57
CA THR A 435 -26.91 15.31 41.88
C THR A 435 -28.08 15.71 42.79
N ILE A 436 -28.07 15.27 44.06
CA ILE A 436 -29.08 15.67 45.05
C ILE A 436 -29.03 17.18 45.29
N MET A 437 -27.83 17.76 45.34
CA MET A 437 -27.64 19.18 45.62
C MET A 437 -28.08 20.06 44.44
N GLU A 438 -27.70 19.71 43.21
CA GLU A 438 -28.17 20.35 41.98
C GLU A 438 -29.69 20.32 41.91
N SER A 439 -30.30 19.15 42.13
CA SER A 439 -31.75 18.98 42.14
C SER A 439 -32.42 19.81 43.22
N LYS A 440 -31.88 19.81 44.45
CA LYS A 440 -32.46 20.57 45.57
C LYS A 440 -32.35 22.08 45.34
N ILE A 441 -31.20 22.55 44.86
CA ILE A 441 -31.00 23.98 44.53
C ILE A 441 -31.94 24.35 43.39
N TYR A 442 -31.98 23.55 42.32
CA TYR A 442 -32.87 23.81 41.19
C TYR A 442 -34.32 23.91 41.65
N ILE A 443 -34.86 22.92 42.36
CA ILE A 443 -36.27 22.92 42.80
C ILE A 443 -36.58 24.11 43.71
N GLN A 444 -35.76 24.37 44.73
CA GLN A 444 -36.02 25.44 45.71
C GLN A 444 -35.84 26.84 45.12
N ILE A 445 -34.91 27.01 44.19
CA ILE A 445 -34.66 28.31 43.55
C ILE A 445 -35.64 28.55 42.41
N LYS A 446 -36.01 27.51 41.63
CA LYS A 446 -36.95 27.62 40.50
C LYS A 446 -38.31 28.15 40.93
N SER A 447 -38.77 27.85 42.15
CA SER A 447 -40.01 28.43 42.70
C SER A 447 -39.94 29.94 42.93
N LEU A 448 -38.74 30.47 43.20
CA LEU A 448 -38.50 31.91 43.42
C LEU A 448 -38.08 32.64 42.12
N TYR A 449 -37.41 31.93 41.22
CA TYR A 449 -36.88 32.41 39.95
C TYR A 449 -37.32 31.47 38.82
N PRO A 450 -38.52 31.64 38.25
CA PRO A 450 -39.08 30.73 37.24
C PRO A 450 -38.22 30.59 35.99
N ASN A 451 -37.39 31.60 35.70
CA ASN A 451 -36.48 31.63 34.56
C ASN A 451 -35.14 30.90 34.80
N LEU A 452 -34.91 30.28 35.96
CA LEU A 452 -33.73 29.41 36.18
C LEU A 452 -33.79 28.19 35.24
N ALA A 453 -32.84 28.05 34.32
CA ALA A 453 -32.77 26.93 33.39
C ALA A 453 -32.05 25.71 33.98
N ASN A 454 -30.87 25.89 34.56
CA ASN A 454 -30.11 24.80 35.18
C ASN A 454 -29.14 25.30 36.26
N VAL A 455 -28.69 24.37 37.08
CA VAL A 455 -27.66 24.55 38.11
C VAL A 455 -26.61 23.47 37.88
N ILE A 456 -25.34 23.86 37.74
CA ILE A 456 -24.22 22.95 37.54
C ILE A 456 -23.24 23.12 38.70
N ILE A 457 -22.86 22.01 39.32
CA ILE A 457 -21.92 21.98 40.43
C ILE A 457 -20.67 21.23 40.00
N HIS A 458 -19.55 21.94 39.95
CA HIS A 458 -18.24 21.33 39.80
C HIS A 458 -17.76 20.82 41.16
N ALA A 459 -17.56 19.50 41.26
CA ALA A 459 -17.07 18.87 42.49
C ALA A 459 -15.55 18.76 42.48
N GLU A 460 -14.92 19.20 43.56
CA GLU A 460 -13.49 19.14 43.72
C GLU A 460 -13.09 18.29 44.94
N PRO A 461 -12.00 17.53 44.82
CA PRO A 461 -11.42 16.86 45.97
C PRO A 461 -10.88 17.92 46.96
N PRO A 462 -10.77 17.58 48.25
CA PRO A 462 -10.10 18.45 49.19
C PRO A 462 -8.65 18.62 48.72
N ASN A 463 -8.20 19.86 48.53
CA ASN A 463 -6.82 20.14 48.12
C ASN A 463 -5.86 19.36 49.02
N SER A 464 -5.07 18.47 48.40
CA SER A 464 -3.99 17.69 49.05
C SER A 464 -2.89 18.60 49.59
#